data_AF-A9UV01-F1
#
_entry.id   AF-A9UV01-F1
#
_cell.length_a   1.000
_cell.length_b   1.000
_cell.length_c   1.000
_cell.angle_alpha   90.00
_cell.angle_beta   90.00
_cell.angle_gamma   90.00
#
_symmetry.space_group_name_H-M   'P 1'
#
loop_
_entity.id
_entity.type
_entity.pdbx_description
1 polymer ?
#
loop_
_entity_poly.entity_id
_entity_poly.type
_entity_poly.pdbx_seq_one_letter_code
_entity_poly.pdbx_strand_id
1 'polypeptide(L)' 'KGEQCCICLSVFQDNDRILVLPCSHGFHHQCVGQWLRQQRRCPLCNRDPFSTD' A
#
# COMPACT_ATOMS: atom_id res chain seq x y z
N LYS A 1 3.51 14.51 -3.71
CA LYS A 1 2.22 14.54 -2.97
C LYS A 1 1.81 13.09 -2.72
N GLY A 2 2.14 12.55 -1.54
CA GLY A 2 2.06 11.11 -1.25
C GLY A 2 1.72 10.84 0.22
N GLU A 3 0.83 11.66 0.78
CA GLU A 3 0.54 11.71 2.22
C GLU A 3 -0.81 11.07 2.57
N GLN A 4 -1.41 10.29 1.66
CA GLN A 4 -2.70 9.65 1.88
C GLN A 4 -2.71 8.21 1.37
N CYS A 5 -3.43 7.34 2.07
CA CYS A 5 -3.64 5.97 1.65
C CYS A 5 -4.77 5.91 0.62
N CYS A 6 -4.51 5.41 -0.59
CA CYS A 6 -5.54 5.30 -1.62
C CYS A 6 -6.58 4.19 -1.35
N ILE A 7 -6.36 3.33 -0.36
CA ILE A 7 -7.25 2.21 -0.03
C ILE A 7 -8.39 2.71 0.87
N CYS A 8 -8.08 3.49 1.90
CA CYS A 8 -9.08 4.05 2.82
C CYS A 8 -9.36 5.55 2.56
N LEU A 9 -8.64 6.17 1.62
CA LEU A 9 -8.73 7.60 1.27
C LEU A 9 -8.45 8.54 2.45
N SER A 10 -7.69 8.08 3.45
CA SER A 10 -7.33 8.85 4.64
C SER A 10 -5.87 9.31 4.60
N VAL A 11 -5.63 10.48 5.18
CA VAL A 11 -4.28 11.08 5.32
C VAL A 11 -3.48 10.28 6.34
N PHE A 12 -2.19 10.08 6.09
CA PHE A 12 -1.28 9.43 7.04
C PHE A 12 -1.04 10.33 8.25
N GLN A 13 -1.12 9.74 9.45
CA GLN A 13 -0.82 10.41 10.70
C GLN A 13 0.50 9.93 11.29
N ASP A 14 1.10 10.68 12.21
CA ASP A 14 2.42 10.38 12.80
C ASP A 14 2.49 9.00 13.49
N ASN A 15 1.35 8.49 13.94
CA ASN A 15 1.23 7.21 14.62
C ASN A 15 0.75 6.06 13.70
N ASP A 16 0.57 6.33 12.41
CA ASP A 16 0.15 5.31 11.45
C ASP A 16 1.31 4.39 11.08
N ARG A 17 1.02 3.09 11.04
CA ARG A 17 1.97 2.10 10.52
C ARG A 17 1.86 2.07 9.01
N ILE A 18 2.85 2.63 8.32
CA ILE A 18 2.91 2.65 6.86
C ILE A 18 3.81 1.52 6.37
N LEU A 19 3.33 0.79 5.38
CA LEU A 19 4.12 -0.22 4.66
C LEU A 19 4.32 0.25 3.23
N VAL A 20 5.58 0.29 2.82
CA VAL A 20 5.98 0.62 1.45
C VAL A 20 6.25 -0.68 0.69
N LEU A 21 5.50 -0.89 -0.40
CA LEU A 21 5.73 -2.02 -1.31
C LEU A 21 7.01 -1.77 -2.13
N PRO A 22 7.66 -2.83 -2.67
CA PRO A 22 8.87 -2.68 -3.50
C PRO A 22 8.64 -1.86 -4.77
N CYS A 23 7.40 -1.72 -5.24
CA CYS A 23 7.03 -0.77 -6.28
C CYS A 23 7.05 0.71 -5.82
N SER A 24 7.62 1.02 -4.64
CA SER A 24 7.76 2.34 -4.02
C SER A 24 6.46 3.05 -3.63
N HIS A 25 5.37 2.30 -3.47
CA HIS A 25 4.07 2.85 -3.07
C HIS A 25 3.78 2.55 -1.60
N GLY A 26 3.43 3.59 -0.83
CA GLY A 26 3.12 3.51 0.59
C GLY A 26 1.62 3.42 0.88
N PHE A 27 1.26 2.59 1.85
CA PHE A 27 -0.12 2.39 2.31
C PHE A 27 -0.13 2.12 3.82
N HIS A 28 -1.27 2.30 4.48
CA HIS A 28 -1.41 1.77 5.84
C HIS A 28 -1.20 0.26 5.83
N HIS A 29 -0.39 -0.23 6.77
CA HIS A 29 -0.07 -1.65 6.94
C HIS A 29 -1.33 -2.52 7.00
N GLN A 30 -2.36 -2.07 7.72
CA GLN A 30 -3.64 -2.76 7.79
C GLN A 30 -4.37 -2.79 6.44
N CYS A 31 -4.42 -1.65 5.74
CA CYS A 31 -5.12 -1.52 4.47
C CYS A 31 -4.47 -2.38 3.38
N VAL A 32 -3.15 -2.29 3.22
CA VAL A 32 -2.44 -3.10 2.22
C VAL A 32 -2.45 -4.58 2.59
N GLY A 33 -2.39 -4.93 3.88
CA GLY A 33 -2.54 -6.31 4.33
C GLY A 33 -3.92 -6.89 3.99
N GLN A 34 -5.00 -6.14 4.19
CA GLN A 34 -6.35 -6.54 3.77
C GLN A 34 -6.48 -6.66 2.25
N TRP A 35 -5.90 -5.72 1.51
CA TRP A 35 -5.91 -5.73 0.05
C TRP A 35 -5.16 -6.94 -0.51
N LEU A 36 -3.93 -7.20 -0.06
CA LEU A 36 -3.09 -8.31 -0.55
C LEU A 36 -3.68 -9.70 -0.27
N ARG A 37 -4.53 -9.83 0.74
CA ARG A 37 -5.30 -11.07 0.98
C ARG A 37 -6.33 -11.35 -0.12
N GLN A 38 -6.83 -10.32 -0.79
CA GLN A 38 -7.80 -10.44 -1.88
C GLN A 38 -7.12 -10.36 -3.25
N GLN A 39 -6.19 -9.43 -3.41
CA GLN A 39 -5.54 -9.10 -4.66
C GLN A 39 -4.03 -8.90 -4.47
N ARG A 40 -3.20 -9.79 -5.02
CA ARG A 40 -1.74 -9.79 -4.84
C ARG A 40 -1.00 -8.71 -5.64
N ARG A 41 -1.65 -7.58 -5.94
CA ARG A 41 -1.08 -6.52 -6.78
C ARG A 41 -1.23 -5.17 -6.11
N CYS A 42 -0.28 -4.27 -6.36
CA CYS A 42 -0.33 -2.91 -5.86
C CYS A 42 -1.57 -2.17 -6.40
N PRO A 43 -2.39 -1.52 -5.55
CA PRO A 43 -3.60 -0.82 -5.99
C PRO A 43 -3.31 0.44 -6.82
N LEU A 44 -2.09 0.99 -6.77
CA LEU A 44 -1.72 2.20 -7.53
C LEU A 44 -1.14 1.90 -8.92
N CYS A 45 -0.32 0.85 -9.04
CA CYS A 45 0.38 0.56 -10.30
C CYS A 45 0.17 -0.86 -10.84
N ASN A 46 -0.69 -1.64 -10.19
CA ASN A 46 -1.04 -3.02 -10.56
C ASN A 46 0.16 -3.98 -10.73
N ARG A 47 1.32 -3.64 -10.15
CA ARG A 47 2.52 -4.48 -10.12
C ARG A 47 2.43 -5.48 -8.96
N ASP A 48 2.89 -6.70 -9.20
CA ASP A 48 3.02 -7.71 -8.17
C ASP A 48 4.21 -7.33 -7.26
N PRO A 49 4.00 -7.15 -5.94
CA PRO A 49 5.07 -6.75 -5.03
C PRO A 49 5.98 -7.91 -4.61
N PHE A 50 5.74 -9.15 -5.05
CA PHE A 50 6.53 -10.33 -4.68
C PHE A 50 7.30 -10.91 -5.87
N SER A 51 7.02 -10.46 -7.09
CA SER A 51 7.74 -10.85 -8.28
C SER A 51 9.14 -10.21 -8.23
N THR A 52 10.14 -11.06 -8.03
CA THR A 52 11.55 -10.72 -8.21
C THR A 52 11.83 -10.88 -9.70
N ASP A 53 11.76 -9.80 -10.46
CA ASP A 53 12.50 -9.69 -11.72
C ASP A 53 13.84 -9.04 -11.40
#